data_AF-A0A5K1FVT9-F1
#
_entry.id   AF-A0A5K1FVT9-F1
#
_cell.length_a   1.000
_cell.length_b   1.000
_cell.length_c   1.000
_cell.angle_alpha   90.00
_cell.angle_beta   90.00
_cell.angle_gamma   90.00
#
_symmetry.space_group_name_H-M   'P 1'
#
loop_
_entity.id
_entity.type
_entity.pdbx_description
1 polymer ?
#
loop_
_entity_poly.entity_id
_entity_poly.type
_entity_poly.pdbx_seq_one_letter_code
_entity_poly.pdbx_strand_id
1 'polypeptide(L)' 'VIRLSDFGVQGADAKYIFYLRDLDDADHLVEAIKVKEGGKAVIVGGGYIGLELGAAMRINDYDVTMVYPEPWC' A
#
# COMPACT_ATOMS: atom_id res chain seq x y z
N VAL A 1 7.23 11.79 3.73
CA VAL A 1 6.13 10.95 3.21
C VAL A 1 4.85 11.46 3.83
N ILE A 2 3.81 11.69 3.03
CA ILE A 2 2.49 12.05 3.57
C ILE A 2 1.89 10.79 4.20
N ARG A 3 1.35 10.90 5.41
CA ARG A 3 0.81 9.79 6.19
C ARG A 3 -0.70 9.89 6.34
N LEU A 4 -1.37 8.77 6.58
CA LEU A 4 -2.83 8.74 6.84
C LEU A 4 -3.24 9.62 8.03
N SER A 5 -2.36 9.76 9.03
CA SER A 5 -2.55 10.66 10.18
C SER A 5 -2.67 12.13 9.77
N ASP A 6 -2.00 12.54 8.69
CA ASP A 6 -2.02 13.92 8.19
C ASP A 6 -3.41 14.29 7.62
N PHE A 7 -4.23 13.28 7.31
CA PHE A 7 -5.61 13.42 6.84
C PHE A 7 -6.67 13.15 7.93
N GLY A 8 -6.26 12.93 9.19
CA GLY A 8 -7.19 12.64 10.29
C GLY A 8 -7.90 11.29 10.17
N VAL A 9 -7.34 10.32 9.44
CA VAL A 9 -7.92 8.98 9.28
C VAL A 9 -7.90 8.25 10.62
N GLN A 10 -9.07 7.82 11.10
CA GLN A 10 -9.17 6.99 12.29
C GLN A 10 -8.46 5.65 12.08
N GLY A 11 -7.60 5.26 13.04
CA GLY A 11 -6.83 4.01 12.96
C GLY A 11 -5.61 4.08 12.04
N ALA A 12 -5.10 5.28 11.75
CA ALA A 12 -3.86 5.49 10.97
C ALA A 12 -2.61 4.81 11.58
N ASP A 13 -2.69 4.34 12.83
CA ASP A 13 -1.68 3.61 13.59
C ASP A 13 -1.92 2.09 13.63
N ALA A 14 -2.93 1.59 12.92
CA ALA A 14 -3.20 0.16 12.86
C ALA A 14 -2.02 -0.62 12.28
N LYS A 15 -1.87 -1.87 12.73
CA LYS A 15 -0.90 -2.80 12.17
C LYS A 15 -1.17 -3.04 10.68
N TYR A 16 -0.10 -3.31 9.93
CA TYR A 16 -0.15 -3.57 8.48
C TYR A 16 -0.55 -2.37 7.60
N ILE A 17 -0.31 -1.15 8.08
CA ILE A 17 -0.26 0.04 7.24
C ILE A 17 1.21 0.30 6.89
N PHE A 18 1.52 0.25 5.60
CA PHE A 18 2.88 0.44 5.09
C PHE A 18 2.96 1.70 4.24
N TYR A 19 4.14 2.32 4.24
CA TYR A 19 4.51 3.40 3.34
C TYR A 19 5.72 2.93 2.52
N LEU A 20 6.00 3.57 1.38
CA LEU A 20 7.15 3.24 0.56
C LEU A 20 7.89 4.51 0.13
N ARG A 21 9.06 4.77 0.73
CA ARG A 21 9.93 5.90 0.37
C ARG A 21 11.39 5.53 0.25
N ASP A 22 11.87 4.66 1.12
CA ASP A 22 13.26 4.22 1.17
C ASP A 22 13.35 2.69 1.21
N LEU A 23 14.57 2.19 1.38
CA LEU A 23 14.84 0.76 1.35
C LEU A 23 14.28 0.04 2.58
N ASP A 24 14.31 0.69 3.75
CA ASP A 24 13.82 0.10 5.00
C ASP A 24 12.29 -0.11 4.92
N ASP A 25 11.57 0.84 4.33
CA ASP A 25 10.15 0.70 4.00
C ASP A 25 9.89 -0.50 3.07
N ALA A 26 10.73 -0.67 2.04
CA ALA A 26 10.61 -1.76 1.07
C ALA A 26 10.84 -3.13 1.70
N ASP A 27 11.86 -3.26 2.55
CA ASP A 27 12.18 -4.49 3.26
C ASP A 27 11.01 -4.92 4.17
N HIS A 28 10.43 -3.99 4.93
CA HIS A 28 9.25 -4.27 5.75
C HIS A 28 8.04 -4.72 4.92
N LEU A 29 7.82 -4.11 3.76
CA LEU A 29 6.74 -4.48 2.86
C LEU A 29 6.93 -5.89 2.29
N VAL A 30 8.16 -6.22 1.88
CA VAL A 30 8.50 -7.56 1.34
C VAL A 30 8.31 -8.64 2.41
N GLU A 31 8.73 -8.40 3.65
CA GLU A 31 8.48 -9.34 4.74
C GLU A 31 6.98 -9.53 4.99
N ALA A 32 6.20 -8.45 4.97
CA ALA A 32 4.75 -8.55 5.11
C ALA A 32 4.10 -9.35 3.97
N ILE A 33 4.58 -9.17 2.73
CA ILE A 33 4.12 -9.90 1.55
C ILE A 33 4.34 -11.40 1.73
N LYS A 34 5.53 -11.81 2.16
CA LYS A 34 5.91 -13.22 2.39
C LYS A 34 5.08 -13.92 3.47
N VAL A 35 4.66 -13.19 4.51
CA VAL A 35 3.87 -13.77 5.60
C VAL A 35 2.45 -14.14 5.16
N LYS A 36 1.93 -13.55 4.08
CA LYS A 36 0.51 -13.64 3.71
C LYS A 36 0.28 -13.91 2.22
N GLU A 37 0.63 -15.11 1.77
CA GLU A 37 0.32 -15.54 0.39
C GLU A 37 -1.20 -15.53 0.11
N GLY A 38 -1.60 -15.10 -1.09
CA GLY A 38 -3.00 -15.08 -1.53
C GLY A 38 -3.91 -14.07 -0.80
N GLY A 39 -3.33 -13.01 -0.24
CA GLY A 39 -4.04 -12.03 0.59
C GLY A 39 -4.84 -10.97 -0.17
N LYS A 40 -5.48 -10.06 0.58
CA LYS A 40 -6.08 -8.83 0.05
C LYS A 40 -5.21 -7.64 0.41
N ALA A 41 -4.96 -6.75 -0.54
CA ALA A 41 -4.22 -5.51 -0.36
C ALA A 41 -5.04 -4.30 -0.82
N VAL A 42 -5.00 -3.23 -0.03
CA VAL A 42 -5.59 -1.93 -0.39
C VAL A 42 -4.46 -0.94 -0.58
N ILE A 43 -4.42 -0.30 -1.76
CA ILE A 43 -3.47 0.76 -2.07
C ILE A 43 -4.20 2.10 -2.02
N VAL A 44 -3.69 3.02 -1.20
CA VAL A 44 -4.25 4.37 -1.06
C VAL A 44 -3.37 5.34 -1.86
N GLY A 45 -3.89 5.84 -2.98
CA GLY A 45 -3.21 6.76 -3.89
C GLY A 45 -3.22 6.29 -5.35
N GLY A 46 -3.59 7.20 -6.25
CA GLY A 46 -3.73 6.93 -7.69
C GLY A 46 -2.52 7.32 -8.55
N GLY A 47 -1.50 7.98 -7.97
CA GLY A 47 -0.30 8.36 -8.70
C GLY A 47 0.62 7.18 -9.04
N TYR A 48 1.74 7.45 -9.72
CA TYR A 48 2.65 6.42 -10.24
C TYR A 48 3.15 5.41 -9.18
N ILE A 49 3.45 5.87 -7.95
CA ILE A 49 3.86 4.98 -6.85
C ILE A 49 2.74 3.99 -6.50
N GLY A 50 1.49 4.47 -6.45
CA GLY A 50 0.32 3.63 -6.16
C GLY A 50 0.09 2.59 -7.27
N LEU A 51 0.26 2.99 -8.53
CA LEU A 51 0.15 2.08 -9.68
C LEU A 51 1.25 1.00 -9.68
N GLU A 52 2.50 1.39 -9.45
CA GLU A 52 3.63 0.45 -9.35
C GLU A 52 3.45 -0.53 -8.18
N LEU A 53 3.03 -0.04 -7.01
CA LEU A 53 2.71 -0.88 -5.85
C LEU A 53 1.54 -1.82 -6.13
N GLY A 54 0.48 -1.34 -6.77
CA GLY A 54 -0.67 -2.14 -7.15
C GLY A 54 -0.28 -3.29 -8.08
N ALA A 55 0.54 -3.00 -9.10
CA ALA A 55 1.09 -4.01 -9.99
C ALA A 55 1.99 -5.02 -9.26
N ALA A 56 2.88 -4.55 -8.39
CA ALA A 56 3.77 -5.40 -7.61
C ALA A 56 2.97 -6.36 -6.69
N MET A 57 1.92 -5.88 -6.04
CA MET A 57 1.03 -6.71 -5.21
C MET A 57 0.28 -7.76 -6.04
N ARG A 58 -0.21 -7.40 -7.24
CA ARG A 58 -0.85 -8.36 -8.16
C ARG A 58 0.11 -9.45 -8.62
N ILE A 59 1.37 -9.12 -8.89
CA ILE A 59 2.42 -10.09 -9.26
C ILE A 59 2.68 -11.07 -8.10
N ASN A 60 2.56 -10.60 -6.86
CA ASN A 60 2.70 -11.43 -5.65
C ASN A 60 1.38 -12.11 -5.20
N ASP A 61 0.43 -12.29 -6.12
CA ASP A 61 -0.84 -13.03 -5.92
C ASP A 61 -1.80 -12.42 -4.87
N TYR A 62 -1.79 -11.09 -4.70
CA TYR A 62 -2.80 -10.41 -3.88
C TYR A 62 -4.02 -9.98 -4.71
N ASP A 63 -5.19 -10.03 -4.10
CA ASP A 63 -6.38 -9.31 -4.57
C ASP A 63 -6.26 -7.83 -4.19
N VAL A 64 -6.11 -6.96 -5.19
CA VAL A 64 -5.71 -5.55 -5.02
C VAL A 64 -6.89 -4.63 -5.29
N THR A 65 -7.19 -3.75 -4.35
CA THR A 65 -8.09 -2.61 -4.55
C THR A 65 -7.31 -1.31 -4.43
N MET A 66 -7.46 -0.41 -5.40
CA MET A 66 -6.90 0.94 -5.33
C MET A 66 -7.99 1.94 -4.93
N VAL A 67 -7.68 2.85 -4.02
CA VAL A 67 -8.58 3.91 -3.56
C VAL A 67 -7.88 5.25 -3.72
N TYR A 68 -8.49 6.15 -4.48
CA TYR A 68 -7.99 7.50 -4.71
C TYR A 68 -9.16 8.43 -5.08
N PRO A 69 -9.12 9.71 -4.71
CA PRO A 69 -10.23 10.64 -4.93
C PRO A 69 -10.33 11.14 -6.38
N GLU A 70 -9.26 11.03 -7.16
CA GLU A 70 -9.20 11.53 -8.52
C GLU A 70 -10.13 10.73 -9.46
N PRO A 71 -10.69 11.37 -10.49
CA PRO A 71 -11.53 10.70 -11.50
C PRO A 71 -10.77 9.66 -12.35
N TRP A 72 -9.43 9.68 -12.33
CA TRP A 72 -8.55 8.72 -12.99
C TRP A 72 -7.22 8.61 -12.24
N CYS A 73 -6.53 7.50 -12.46
CA CYS A 73 -5.13 7.30 -12.10
C CYS A 73 -4.19 7.90 -13.16
#